data_AF-A0A0K9PFB0-F1
#
_entry.id   AF-A0A0K9PFB0-F1
#
_cell.length_a   1.000
_cell.length_b   1.000
_cell.length_c   1.000
_cell.angle_alpha   90.00
_cell.angle_beta   90.00
_cell.angle_gamma   90.00
#
_symmetry.space_group_name_H-M   'P 1'
#
loop_
_entity.id
_entity.type
_entity.pdbx_description
1 polymer ?
#
loop_
_entity_poly.entity_id
_entity_poly.type
_entity_poly.pdbx_seq_one_letter_code
_entity_poly.pdbx_strand_id
1 'polypeptide(L)'
;MCINQLWSLAQRTTALPIGRGAFTLATTYTLLTEALQIPNLVLSGSLPAQQNATVNLDPNVRNISGFITWPEFHNGVAAGLRLAPFEGKMSKTWVDYNRPDEPNVRHAGLFLALGLHGHLRVLIVTDVYQYLSQEHDITTIGILLGMAASHRGTMDPAISKMLFLHIPSWYPSSFPDLELPTALQ
;
A
#
# COMPACT_ATOMS: atom_id res chain seq x y z
N MET A 1 22.94 -22.85 -5.66
CA MET A 1 21.64 -22.40 -6.22
C MET A 1 21.93 -21.64 -7.48
N CYS A 2 21.36 -22.03 -8.62
CA CYS A 2 21.54 -21.26 -9.86
C CYS A 2 20.69 -19.97 -9.77
N ILE A 3 21.18 -18.85 -10.31
CA ILE A 3 20.51 -17.53 -10.22
C ILE A 3 19.05 -17.56 -10.73
N ASN A 4 18.77 -18.43 -11.72
CA ASN A 4 17.42 -18.69 -12.24
C ASN A 4 16.48 -19.35 -11.22
N GLN A 5 17.00 -20.21 -10.36
CA GLN A 5 16.20 -20.84 -9.29
C GLN A 5 15.83 -19.81 -8.22
N LEU A 6 16.76 -18.93 -7.85
CA LEU A 6 16.49 -17.83 -6.92
C LEU A 6 15.41 -16.89 -7.48
N TRP A 7 15.48 -16.55 -8.76
CA TRP A 7 14.47 -15.73 -9.42
C TRP A 7 13.06 -16.36 -9.36
N SER A 8 12.94 -17.65 -9.69
CA SER A 8 11.64 -18.35 -9.63
C SER A 8 11.07 -18.37 -8.21
N LEU A 9 11.91 -18.55 -7.20
CA LEU A 9 11.47 -18.48 -5.81
C LEU A 9 11.08 -17.06 -5.40
N ALA A 10 11.82 -16.04 -5.84
CA ALA A 10 11.47 -14.65 -5.58
C ALA A 10 10.11 -14.29 -6.17
N GLN A 11 9.80 -14.71 -7.40
CA GLN A 11 8.47 -14.54 -8.02
C GLN A 11 7.35 -15.20 -7.22
N ARG A 12 7.63 -16.31 -6.53
CA ARG A 12 6.66 -16.93 -5.63
C ARG A 12 6.54 -16.13 -4.33
N THR A 13 7.67 -15.67 -3.78
CA THR A 13 7.72 -14.89 -2.54
C THR A 13 6.94 -13.57 -2.66
N THR A 14 6.97 -12.92 -3.83
CA THR A 14 6.23 -11.67 -4.07
C THR A 14 4.70 -11.83 -3.99
N ALA A 15 4.16 -13.04 -4.14
CA ALA A 15 2.74 -13.32 -3.99
C ALA A 15 2.33 -13.64 -2.54
N LEU A 16 3.28 -13.97 -1.66
CA LEU A 16 3.01 -14.36 -0.27
C LEU A 16 2.29 -13.29 0.57
N PRO A 17 2.56 -11.97 0.42
CA PRO A 17 1.87 -10.94 1.19
C PRO A 17 0.35 -11.04 1.12
N ILE A 18 -0.21 -11.35 -0.06
CA ILE A 18 -1.66 -11.45 -0.26
C ILE A 18 -2.25 -12.57 0.61
N GLY A 19 -1.67 -13.77 0.52
CA GLY A 19 -2.10 -14.92 1.32
C GLY A 19 -1.90 -14.69 2.82
N ARG A 20 -0.79 -14.04 3.21
CA ARG A 20 -0.53 -13.67 4.61
C ARG A 20 -1.59 -12.71 5.15
N GLY A 21 -1.96 -11.69 4.37
CA GLY A 21 -2.99 -10.73 4.75
C GLY A 21 -4.34 -11.39 5.00
N ALA A 22 -4.73 -12.34 4.16
CA ALA A 22 -5.94 -13.14 4.36
C ALA A 22 -5.82 -14.05 5.60
N PHE A 23 -4.69 -14.73 5.76
CA PHE A 23 -4.46 -15.66 6.87
C PHE A 23 -4.49 -14.99 8.24
N THR A 24 -3.94 -13.77 8.36
CA THR A 24 -3.85 -13.04 9.63
C THR A 24 -4.91 -11.95 9.79
N LEU A 25 -5.94 -11.91 8.94
CA LEU A 25 -6.97 -10.86 8.96
C LEU A 25 -7.57 -10.69 10.35
N ALA A 26 -7.54 -9.45 10.87
CA ALA A 26 -8.15 -9.09 12.15
C ALA A 26 -7.69 -9.92 13.37
N THR A 27 -6.42 -10.37 13.39
CA THR A 27 -5.88 -11.23 14.45
C THR A 27 -5.09 -10.51 15.53
N THR A 28 -4.71 -9.24 15.34
CA THR A 28 -3.86 -8.49 16.28
C THR A 28 -4.54 -7.22 16.77
N TYR A 29 -4.68 -7.10 18.08
CA TYR A 29 -5.05 -5.83 18.72
C TYR A 29 -3.78 -4.99 18.91
N THR A 30 -3.70 -3.85 18.24
CA THR A 30 -2.56 -2.94 18.38
C THR A 30 -2.88 -1.83 19.37
N LEU A 31 -1.88 -1.48 20.18
CA LEU A 31 -1.94 -0.27 20.98
C LEU A 31 -1.81 0.94 20.06
N LEU A 32 -2.67 1.95 20.26
CA LEU A 32 -2.63 3.22 19.51
C LEU A 32 -1.38 4.06 19.79
N THR A 33 -0.48 3.59 20.64
CA THR A 33 0.79 4.23 20.98
C THR A 33 1.97 3.60 20.24
N GLU A 34 1.75 2.52 19.48
CA GLU A 34 2.81 1.80 18.78
C GLU A 34 2.71 1.98 17.27
N ALA A 35 3.88 2.05 16.63
CA ALA A 35 3.99 2.13 15.19
C ALA A 35 3.77 0.73 14.60
N LEU A 36 2.95 0.65 13.55
CA LEU A 36 2.69 -0.60 12.85
C LEU A 36 3.99 -1.13 12.24
N GLN A 37 4.40 -2.29 12.73
CA GLN A 37 5.56 -2.99 12.18
C GLN A 37 5.17 -3.73 10.90
N ILE A 38 5.63 -3.21 9.77
CA ILE A 38 5.50 -3.88 8.47
C ILE A 38 6.74 -4.77 8.27
N PRO A 39 6.58 -6.10 8.23
CA PRO A 39 7.71 -7.01 8.08
C PRO A 39 8.41 -6.83 6.72
N ASN A 40 9.72 -7.02 6.66
CA ASN A 40 10.49 -6.89 5.42
C ASN A 40 10.17 -8.01 4.42
N LEU A 41 9.98 -7.65 3.14
CA LEU A 41 9.90 -8.62 2.05
C LEU A 41 11.32 -8.97 1.57
N VAL A 42 11.80 -10.14 1.97
CA VAL A 42 13.16 -10.59 1.63
C VAL A 42 13.12 -11.47 0.39
N LEU A 43 13.83 -11.05 -0.66
CA LEU A 43 13.95 -11.78 -1.93
C LEU A 43 15.33 -12.41 -2.15
N SER A 44 16.22 -12.31 -1.14
CA SER A 44 17.54 -12.94 -1.17
C SER A 44 17.46 -14.42 -0.80
N GLY A 45 18.39 -15.20 -1.35
CA GLY A 45 18.57 -16.60 -1.03
C GLY A 45 19.75 -16.81 -0.09
N SER A 46 19.68 -17.80 0.78
CA SER A 46 20.85 -18.26 1.54
C SER A 46 21.37 -19.58 0.97
N LEU A 47 22.69 -19.75 0.95
CA LEU A 47 23.36 -20.97 0.51
C LEU A 47 23.91 -21.73 1.74
N PRO A 48 23.21 -22.76 2.25
CA PRO A 48 23.65 -23.49 3.44
C PRO A 48 25.02 -24.14 3.27
N ALA A 49 25.31 -24.65 2.07
CA ALA A 49 26.59 -25.28 1.73
C ALA A 49 27.78 -24.29 1.70
N GLN A 50 27.54 -22.98 1.76
CA GLN A 50 28.56 -21.93 1.75
C GLN A 50 28.43 -21.03 2.98
N GLN A 51 28.37 -21.63 4.17
CA GLN A 51 28.27 -20.90 5.45
C GLN A 51 27.11 -19.87 5.47
N ASN A 52 25.96 -20.24 4.89
CA ASN A 52 24.78 -19.37 4.76
C ASN A 52 25.02 -18.06 3.99
N ALA A 53 25.99 -18.05 3.05
CA ALA A 53 26.22 -16.91 2.16
C ALA A 53 24.92 -16.43 1.52
N THR A 54 24.69 -15.11 1.57
CA THR A 54 23.48 -14.48 1.04
C THR A 54 23.68 -14.11 -0.43
N VAL A 55 22.75 -14.52 -1.27
CA VAL A 55 22.70 -14.22 -2.70
C VAL A 55 21.54 -13.28 -2.94
N ASN A 56 21.83 -12.11 -3.50
CA ASN A 56 20.81 -11.14 -3.87
C ASN A 56 20.45 -11.28 -5.36
N LEU A 57 19.25 -10.85 -5.72
CA LEU A 57 18.87 -10.68 -7.12
C LEU A 57 19.66 -9.51 -7.71
N ASP A 58 20.17 -9.68 -8.93
CA ASP A 58 20.88 -8.62 -9.63
C ASP A 58 19.91 -7.49 -10.05
N PRO A 59 20.05 -6.26 -9.51
CA PRO A 59 19.20 -5.11 -9.84
C PRO A 59 19.13 -4.78 -11.33
N ASN A 60 20.22 -5.06 -12.06
CA ASN A 60 20.41 -4.59 -13.42
C ASN A 60 19.76 -5.50 -14.46
N VAL A 61 19.40 -6.74 -14.09
CA VAL A 61 19.00 -7.75 -15.08
C VAL A 61 17.52 -7.67 -15.43
N ARG A 62 16.63 -7.11 -14.58
CA ARG A 62 15.15 -7.26 -14.76
C ARG A 62 14.23 -6.12 -14.28
N ASN A 63 14.68 -4.86 -14.24
CA ASN A 63 13.85 -3.73 -13.73
C ASN A 63 13.24 -4.06 -12.35
N ILE A 64 14.11 -4.25 -11.36
CA ILE A 64 13.73 -4.71 -10.02
C ILE A 64 12.81 -3.72 -9.29
N SER A 65 12.90 -2.42 -9.58
CA SER A 65 12.04 -1.42 -8.94
C SER A 65 10.56 -1.70 -9.25
N GLY A 66 10.20 -1.89 -10.51
CA GLY A 66 8.84 -2.29 -10.88
C GLY A 66 8.42 -3.66 -10.32
N PHE A 67 9.38 -4.59 -10.17
CA PHE A 67 9.13 -5.92 -9.63
C PHE A 67 8.81 -5.92 -8.13
N ILE A 68 9.36 -4.99 -7.35
CA ILE A 68 9.22 -4.96 -5.89
C ILE A 68 8.07 -4.03 -5.43
N THR A 69 7.70 -3.01 -6.22
CA THR A 69 6.68 -2.03 -5.84
C THR A 69 5.33 -2.67 -5.44
N TRP A 70 4.68 -3.43 -6.32
CA TRP A 70 3.40 -4.06 -6.00
C TRP A 70 3.49 -5.08 -4.85
N PRO A 71 4.50 -5.95 -4.79
CA PRO A 71 4.69 -6.84 -3.64
C PRO A 71 4.85 -6.12 -2.31
N GLU A 72 5.58 -5.00 -2.27
CA GLU A 72 5.72 -4.19 -1.06
C GLU A 72 4.45 -3.43 -0.70
N PHE A 73 3.67 -3.01 -1.70
CA PHE A 73 2.34 -2.45 -1.48
C PHE A 73 1.45 -3.50 -0.80
N HIS A 74 1.37 -4.72 -1.36
CA HIS A 74 0.62 -5.82 -0.74
C HIS A 74 1.15 -6.24 0.62
N ASN A 75 2.46 -6.10 0.86
CA ASN A 75 3.09 -6.33 2.16
C ASN A 75 2.58 -5.34 3.21
N GLY A 76 2.45 -4.06 2.85
CA GLY A 76 1.80 -3.03 3.65
C GLY A 76 0.31 -3.31 3.89
N VAL A 77 -0.43 -3.69 2.84
CA VAL A 77 -1.85 -4.08 2.96
C VAL A 77 -2.00 -5.23 3.96
N ALA A 78 -1.18 -6.27 3.84
CA ALA A 78 -1.23 -7.44 4.70
C ALA A 78 -0.92 -7.10 6.17
N ALA A 79 0.03 -6.19 6.41
CA ALA A 79 0.33 -5.72 7.76
C ALA A 79 -0.85 -4.92 8.37
N GLY A 80 -1.50 -4.07 7.57
CA GLY A 80 -2.69 -3.33 8.01
C GLY A 80 -3.93 -4.21 8.21
N LEU A 81 -4.15 -5.21 7.34
CA LEU A 81 -5.28 -6.15 7.48
C LEU A 81 -5.17 -7.01 8.74
N ARG A 82 -3.96 -7.23 9.26
CA ARG A 82 -3.75 -7.95 10.51
C ARG A 82 -4.43 -7.29 11.71
N LEU A 83 -4.63 -5.98 11.65
CA LEU A 83 -5.25 -5.19 12.71
C LEU A 83 -6.68 -5.62 12.95
N ALA A 84 -6.99 -5.99 14.19
CA ALA A 84 -8.35 -6.19 14.65
C ALA A 84 -9.11 -4.84 14.64
N PRO A 85 -10.46 -4.86 14.54
CA PRO A 85 -11.25 -3.64 14.53
C PRO A 85 -10.92 -2.76 15.74
N PHE A 86 -10.68 -1.47 15.50
CA PHE A 86 -10.21 -0.54 16.54
C PHE A 86 -11.28 -0.16 17.58
N GLU A 87 -12.43 -0.83 17.65
CA GLU A 87 -13.58 -0.48 18.53
C GLU A 87 -13.93 1.03 18.52
N GLY A 88 -13.79 1.70 17.37
CA GLY A 88 -14.03 3.14 17.24
C GLY A 88 -12.91 4.04 17.78
N LYS A 89 -11.77 3.49 18.19
CA LYS A 89 -10.63 4.23 18.75
C LYS A 89 -9.61 4.67 17.70
N MET A 90 -9.80 4.31 16.43
CA MET A 90 -8.93 4.82 15.36
C MET A 90 -8.98 6.34 15.36
N SER A 91 -7.81 6.97 15.34
CA SER A 91 -7.68 8.43 15.30
C SER A 91 -6.80 8.84 14.13
N LYS A 92 -7.05 10.04 13.61
CA LYS A 92 -6.14 10.69 12.66
C LYS A 92 -4.70 10.72 13.18
N THR A 93 -4.52 11.01 14.47
CA THR A 93 -3.21 11.06 15.13
C THR A 93 -2.44 9.75 14.99
N TRP A 94 -3.10 8.59 15.03
CA TRP A 94 -2.42 7.31 14.80
C TRP A 94 -1.98 7.14 13.35
N VAL A 95 -2.81 7.59 12.39
CA VAL A 95 -2.44 7.59 10.96
C VAL A 95 -1.23 8.49 10.72
N ASP A 96 -1.25 9.69 11.29
CA ASP A 96 -0.14 10.66 11.24
C ASP A 96 1.12 10.11 11.91
N TYR A 97 0.98 9.40 13.04
CA TYR A 97 2.11 8.78 13.74
C TYR A 97 2.79 7.67 12.92
N ASN A 98 2.04 6.99 12.05
CA ASN A 98 2.56 5.98 11.14
C ASN A 98 2.99 6.56 9.78
N ARG A 99 2.94 7.89 9.61
CA ARG A 99 3.36 8.55 8.38
C ARG A 99 4.90 8.49 8.27
N PRO A 100 5.44 7.96 7.18
CA PRO A 100 6.88 7.98 6.92
C PRO A 100 7.35 9.39 6.56
N ASP A 101 8.65 9.66 6.75
CA ASP A 101 9.27 10.94 6.36
C ASP A 101 9.19 11.19 4.85
N GLU A 102 9.32 10.12 4.05
CA GLU A 102 9.20 10.14 2.60
C GLU A 102 8.06 9.21 2.12
N PRO A 103 7.41 9.50 0.98
CA PRO A 103 6.37 8.64 0.42
C PRO A 103 6.86 7.20 0.29
N ASN A 104 6.12 6.26 0.90
CA ASN A 104 6.53 4.86 0.95
C ASN A 104 5.43 3.95 0.43
N VAL A 105 5.80 3.03 -0.46
CA VAL A 105 4.93 2.02 -1.06
C VAL A 105 4.23 1.11 -0.03
N ARG A 106 4.91 0.75 1.06
CA ARG A 106 4.32 -0.02 2.16
C ARG A 106 3.25 0.78 2.91
N HIS A 107 3.51 2.07 3.14
CA HIS A 107 2.55 2.97 3.77
C HIS A 107 1.33 3.23 2.86
N ALA A 108 1.54 3.31 1.54
CA ALA A 108 0.46 3.34 0.57
C ALA A 108 -0.47 2.12 0.71
N GLY A 109 0.11 0.91 0.88
CA GLY A 109 -0.66 -0.30 1.14
C GLY A 109 -1.44 -0.26 2.45
N LEU A 110 -0.90 0.39 3.48
CA LEU A 110 -1.59 0.59 4.75
C LEU A 110 -2.89 1.39 4.57
N PHE A 111 -2.92 2.42 3.72
CA PHE A 111 -4.16 3.17 3.45
C PHE A 111 -5.26 2.27 2.91
N LEU A 112 -4.96 1.42 1.93
CA LEU A 112 -5.95 0.48 1.41
C LEU A 112 -6.47 -0.44 2.51
N ALA A 113 -5.59 -1.00 3.35
CA ALA A 113 -6.00 -1.87 4.45
C ALA A 113 -6.89 -1.16 5.49
N LEU A 114 -6.52 0.04 5.92
CA LEU A 114 -7.34 0.86 6.81
C LEU A 114 -8.68 1.21 6.16
N GLY A 115 -8.66 1.46 4.86
CA GLY A 115 -9.82 1.73 4.03
C GLY A 115 -10.83 0.57 4.05
N LEU A 116 -10.32 -0.65 3.85
CA LEU A 116 -11.09 -1.90 3.88
C LEU A 116 -11.70 -2.18 5.26
N HIS A 117 -10.99 -1.80 6.33
CA HIS A 117 -11.54 -1.84 7.70
C HIS A 117 -12.55 -0.72 8.00
N GLY A 118 -12.73 0.25 7.10
CA GLY A 118 -13.61 1.41 7.32
C GLY A 118 -13.01 2.48 8.23
N HIS A 119 -11.70 2.44 8.45
CA HIS A 119 -10.99 3.27 9.42
C HIS A 119 -10.45 4.58 8.86
N LEU A 120 -10.47 4.77 7.53
CA LEU A 120 -9.99 6.01 6.91
C LEU A 120 -10.96 7.18 6.99
N ARG A 121 -12.18 6.99 7.51
CA ARG A 121 -13.15 8.07 7.73
C ARG A 121 -12.67 9.16 8.69
N VAL A 122 -11.59 8.90 9.45
CA VAL A 122 -10.96 9.87 10.35
C VAL A 122 -10.16 10.94 9.60
N LEU A 123 -9.82 10.69 8.33
CA LEU A 123 -9.10 11.66 7.49
C LEU A 123 -10.09 12.60 6.82
N ILE A 124 -9.83 13.90 6.91
CA ILE A 124 -10.59 14.90 6.16
C ILE A 124 -9.92 15.19 4.82
N VAL A 125 -10.63 15.87 3.91
CA VAL A 125 -10.15 16.16 2.54
C VAL A 125 -8.78 16.87 2.53
N THR A 126 -8.52 17.75 3.49
CA THR A 126 -7.21 18.43 3.60
C THR A 126 -6.08 17.46 3.93
N ASP A 127 -6.34 16.43 4.72
CA ASP A 127 -5.34 15.43 5.09
C ASP A 127 -5.02 14.57 3.87
N VAL A 128 -6.06 14.14 3.15
CA VAL A 128 -5.92 13.42 1.90
C VAL A 128 -5.11 14.24 0.89
N TYR A 129 -5.40 15.53 0.73
CA TYR A 129 -4.66 16.41 -0.16
C TYR A 129 -3.16 16.48 0.17
N GLN A 130 -2.76 16.48 1.45
CA GLN A 130 -1.34 16.46 1.83
C GLN A 130 -0.59 15.20 1.38
N TYR A 131 -1.30 14.08 1.22
CA TYR A 131 -0.71 12.88 0.66
C TYR A 131 -0.69 12.92 -0.87
N LEU A 132 -1.76 13.41 -1.49
CA LEU A 132 -1.85 13.55 -2.96
C LEU A 132 -0.82 14.54 -3.51
N SER A 133 -0.53 15.63 -2.77
CA SER A 133 0.45 16.65 -3.16
C SER A 133 1.89 16.17 -3.17
N GLN A 134 2.16 14.95 -2.69
CA GLN A 134 3.50 14.33 -2.76
C GLN A 134 3.78 13.68 -4.11
N GLU A 135 2.80 13.63 -5.02
CA GLU A 135 2.94 13.12 -6.40
C GLU A 135 3.52 11.69 -6.47
N HIS A 136 3.26 10.88 -5.43
CA HIS A 136 3.66 9.48 -5.40
C HIS A 136 2.48 8.58 -5.81
N ASP A 137 2.51 8.11 -7.05
CA ASP A 137 1.41 7.36 -7.69
C ASP A 137 0.85 6.24 -6.81
N ILE A 138 1.71 5.42 -6.22
CA ILE A 138 1.26 4.28 -5.42
C ILE A 138 0.53 4.74 -4.14
N THR A 139 0.97 5.84 -3.53
CA THR A 139 0.26 6.45 -2.39
C THR A 139 -1.10 6.95 -2.81
N THR A 140 -1.19 7.62 -3.97
CA THR A 140 -2.46 8.07 -4.54
C THR A 140 -3.40 6.88 -4.76
N ILE A 141 -2.95 5.79 -5.38
CA ILE A 141 -3.74 4.56 -5.55
C ILE A 141 -4.25 4.03 -4.20
N GLY A 142 -3.35 3.89 -3.22
CA GLY A 142 -3.68 3.37 -1.90
C GLY A 142 -4.73 4.21 -1.16
N ILE A 143 -4.61 5.53 -1.24
CA ILE A 143 -5.54 6.46 -0.60
C ILE A 143 -6.88 6.51 -1.32
N LEU A 144 -6.90 6.66 -2.64
CA LEU A 144 -8.15 6.74 -3.39
C LEU A 144 -8.99 5.47 -3.19
N LEU A 145 -8.38 4.29 -3.33
CA LEU A 145 -9.04 3.01 -3.08
C LEU A 145 -9.45 2.87 -1.60
N GLY A 146 -8.60 3.27 -0.67
CA GLY A 146 -8.88 3.19 0.76
C GLY A 146 -10.07 4.08 1.18
N MET A 147 -10.09 5.34 0.71
CA MET A 147 -11.18 6.28 0.94
C MET A 147 -12.48 5.78 0.32
N ALA A 148 -12.43 5.30 -0.92
CA ALA A 148 -13.60 4.71 -1.59
C ALA A 148 -14.15 3.49 -0.81
N ALA A 149 -13.28 2.60 -0.34
CA ALA A 149 -13.67 1.45 0.47
C ALA A 149 -14.32 1.85 1.80
N SER A 150 -13.75 2.85 2.47
CA SER A 150 -14.28 3.37 3.74
C SER A 150 -15.63 4.08 3.58
N HIS A 151 -15.87 4.77 2.47
CA HIS A 151 -17.13 5.47 2.18
C HIS A 151 -18.07 4.66 1.27
N ARG A 152 -17.87 3.34 1.18
CA ARG A 152 -18.72 2.46 0.36
C ARG A 152 -20.19 2.62 0.75
N GLY A 153 -21.01 2.96 -0.24
CA GLY A 153 -22.47 3.08 -0.11
C GLY A 153 -22.97 4.40 0.49
N THR A 154 -22.09 5.35 0.84
CA THR A 154 -22.53 6.63 1.44
C THR A 154 -22.83 7.71 0.40
N MET A 155 -22.37 7.55 -0.85
CA MET A 155 -22.46 8.56 -1.91
C MET A 155 -21.90 9.92 -1.48
N ASP A 156 -20.78 9.92 -0.74
CA ASP A 156 -20.17 11.15 -0.23
C ASP A 156 -19.67 12.04 -1.39
N PRO A 157 -20.23 13.25 -1.56
CA PRO A 157 -19.91 14.11 -2.70
C PRO A 157 -18.46 14.61 -2.70
N ALA A 158 -17.82 14.73 -1.52
CA ALA A 158 -16.42 15.15 -1.45
C ALA A 158 -15.49 14.06 -1.96
N ILE A 159 -15.73 12.81 -1.54
CA ILE A 159 -14.95 11.65 -1.98
C ILE A 159 -15.20 11.37 -3.47
N SER A 160 -16.44 11.43 -3.94
CA SER A 160 -16.75 11.26 -5.37
C SER A 160 -16.04 12.29 -6.25
N LYS A 161 -16.07 13.58 -5.87
CA LYS A 161 -15.34 14.63 -6.62
C LYS A 161 -13.84 14.36 -6.66
N MET A 162 -13.26 13.97 -5.54
CA MET A 162 -11.84 13.61 -5.47
C MET A 162 -11.50 12.45 -6.41
N LEU A 163 -12.31 11.39 -6.43
CA LEU A 163 -12.09 10.25 -7.33
C LEU A 163 -12.24 10.63 -8.80
N PHE A 164 -13.22 11.47 -9.15
CA PHE A 164 -13.44 11.89 -10.53
C PHE A 164 -12.29 12.71 -11.11
N LEU A 165 -11.49 13.41 -10.28
CA LEU A 165 -10.26 14.08 -10.71
C LEU A 165 -9.15 13.11 -11.17
N HIS A 166 -9.39 11.81 -11.09
CA HIS A 166 -8.45 10.79 -11.57
C HIS A 166 -9.03 9.94 -12.71
N ILE A 167 -10.24 10.23 -13.17
CA ILE A 167 -10.92 9.46 -14.24
C ILE A 167 -11.17 10.38 -15.44
N PRO A 168 -10.30 10.35 -16.47
CA PRO A 168 -10.36 11.29 -17.60
C PRO A 168 -11.69 11.30 -18.36
N SER A 169 -12.44 10.20 -18.36
CA SER A 169 -13.74 10.10 -19.04
C SER A 169 -14.82 11.01 -18.47
N TRP A 170 -14.62 11.60 -17.29
CA TRP A 170 -15.54 12.54 -16.65
C TRP A 170 -15.18 14.01 -16.89
N TYR A 171 -14.08 14.29 -17.58
CA TYR A 171 -13.65 15.66 -17.82
C TYR A 171 -14.51 16.33 -18.91
N PRO A 172 -15.04 17.54 -18.65
CA PRO A 172 -15.62 18.36 -19.70
C PRO A 172 -14.58 18.65 -20.79
N SER A 173 -15.03 18.91 -22.02
CA SER A 173 -14.15 19.24 -23.16
C SER A 173 -13.28 20.50 -22.94
N SER A 174 -13.59 21.30 -21.92
CA SER A 174 -12.84 22.50 -21.50
C SER A 174 -11.82 22.23 -20.40
N PHE A 175 -11.73 21.01 -19.88
CA PHE A 175 -10.79 20.66 -18.83
C PHE A 175 -9.37 20.56 -19.43
N PRO A 176 -8.34 21.05 -18.73
CA PRO A 176 -6.96 20.92 -19.21
C PRO A 176 -6.57 19.45 -19.34
N ASP A 177 -5.80 19.13 -20.39
CA ASP A 177 -5.23 17.79 -20.56
C ASP A 177 -4.28 17.49 -19.39
N LEU A 178 -4.76 16.67 -18.45
CA LEU A 178 -3.99 16.20 -17.31
C LEU A 178 -3.41 14.82 -17.65
N GLU A 179 -2.08 14.74 -17.80
CA GLU A 179 -1.41 13.45 -17.97
C GLU A 179 -1.43 12.69 -16.63
N LEU A 180 -2.31 11.69 -16.53
CA LEU A 180 -2.39 10.79 -15.39
C LEU A 180 -1.78 9.43 -15.75
N PRO A 181 -0.90 8.86 -14.90
CA PRO A 181 -0.42 7.49 -15.05
C PRO A 181 -1.56 6.49 -15.23
N THR A 182 -1.43 5.55 -16.15
CA THR A 182 -2.48 4.56 -16.45
C THR A 182 -2.88 3.72 -15.23
N ALA A 183 -1.96 3.48 -14.30
CA ALA A 183 -2.25 2.74 -13.06
C ALA A 183 -3.18 3.50 -12.09
N LEU A 184 -3.34 4.82 -12.28
CA LEU A 184 -4.19 5.68 -11.45
C LEU A 184 -5.61 5.88 -12.00
N GLN A 185 -5.82 5.55 -13.28
CA GLN A 185 -7.11 5.71 -13.98
C GLN A 185 -7.98 4.46 -13.80
#